data_AF-A0A0G0H0J5-F1
#
_entry.id   AF-A0A0G0H0J5-F1
#
_cell.length_a   1.000
_cell.length_b   1.000
_cell.length_c   1.000
_cell.angle_alpha   90.00
_cell.angle_beta   90.00
_cell.angle_gamma   90.00
#
_symmetry.space_group_name_H-M   'P 1'
#
loop_
_entity.id
_entity.type
_entity.pdbx_description
1 polymer ?
#
loop_
_entity_poly.entity_id
_entity_poly.type
_entity_poly.pdbx_seq_one_letter_code
_entity_poly.pdbx_strand_id
1 'polypeptide(L)'
;MNRIKVLLLTIVSTIVLVISVLFAKQYIQVRALPLTGNPNSFVESFNPEGQEPASLEVGGLEGRVIHSPFFPYVKLKTQNIVQGQVILTYNNGEEINKSTGDRYLNTDPFWNIYWVEISRFPEKTKFYGPFKPN
;
A
#
# COMPACT_ATOMS: atom_id res chain seq x y z
N MET A 1 -4.99 -37.51 -32.56
CA MET A 1 -5.05 -36.82 -31.25
C MET A 1 -6.51 -36.49 -30.95
N ASN A 2 -7.04 -36.89 -29.78
CA ASN A 2 -8.47 -36.79 -29.48
C ASN A 2 -8.90 -35.31 -29.42
N ARG A 3 -9.96 -34.88 -30.14
CA ARG A 3 -10.36 -33.45 -30.26
C ARG A 3 -10.52 -32.75 -28.90
N ILE A 4 -10.99 -33.50 -27.90
CA ILE A 4 -11.12 -33.07 -26.50
C ILE A 4 -9.75 -32.72 -25.88
N LYS A 5 -8.71 -33.52 -26.15
CA LYS A 5 -7.34 -33.26 -25.65
C LYS A 5 -6.76 -31.98 -26.26
N VAL A 6 -7.03 -31.72 -27.53
CA VAL A 6 -6.59 -30.49 -28.21
C VAL A 6 -7.28 -29.27 -27.61
N LEU A 7 -8.60 -29.32 -27.42
CA LEU A 7 -9.37 -28.23 -26.81
C LEU A 7 -8.86 -27.90 -25.40
N LEU A 8 -8.64 -28.93 -24.58
CA LEU A 8 -8.18 -28.77 -23.19
C LEU A 8 -6.76 -28.18 -23.15
N LEU A 9 -5.87 -28.61 -24.05
CA LEU A 9 -4.53 -28.04 -24.17
C LEU A 9 -4.59 -26.54 -24.54
N THR A 10 -5.48 -26.15 -25.46
CA THR A 10 -5.65 -24.75 -25.87
C THR A 10 -6.18 -23.89 -24.73
N ILE A 11 -7.14 -24.39 -23.94
CA ILE A 11 -7.67 -23.67 -22.77
C ILE A 11 -6.56 -23.46 -21.74
N VAL A 12 -5.82 -24.52 -21.38
CA VAL A 12 -4.73 -24.44 -20.41
C VAL A 12 -3.64 -23.48 -20.90
N SER A 13 -3.26 -23.55 -22.17
CA SER A 13 -2.27 -22.66 -22.77
C SER A 13 -2.70 -21.19 -22.71
N THR A 14 -3.97 -20.91 -23.05
CA THR A 14 -4.53 -19.56 -22.98
C THR A 14 -4.52 -19.03 -21.54
N ILE A 15 -4.90 -19.85 -20.55
CA ILE A 15 -4.88 -19.45 -19.13
C ILE A 15 -3.45 -19.13 -18.68
N VAL A 16 -2.49 -19.99 -19.01
CA VAL A 16 -1.07 -19.79 -18.66
C VAL A 16 -0.54 -18.50 -19.29
N LEU A 17 -0.90 -18.22 -20.55
CA LEU A 17 -0.51 -16.99 -21.24
C LEU A 17 -1.07 -15.75 -20.56
N VAL A 18 -2.38 -15.74 -20.24
CA VAL A 18 -3.03 -14.62 -19.55
C VAL A 18 -2.37 -14.35 -18.19
N ILE A 19 -2.14 -15.41 -17.40
CA ILE A 19 -1.46 -15.31 -16.11
C ILE A 19 -0.06 -14.71 -16.30
N SER A 20 0.71 -15.19 -17.28
CA SER A 20 2.07 -14.71 -17.56
C SER A 20 2.11 -13.22 -17.92
N VAL A 21 1.14 -12.75 -18.72
CA VAL A 21 1.02 -11.33 -19.07
C VAL A 21 0.70 -10.46 -17.84
N LEU A 22 -0.19 -10.93 -16.95
CA LEU A 22 -0.51 -10.22 -15.72
C LEU A 22 0.73 -10.09 -14.81
N PHE A 23 1.48 -11.18 -14.61
CA PHE A 23 2.73 -11.17 -13.84
C PHE A 23 3.79 -10.26 -14.47
N ALA A 24 3.96 -10.30 -15.79
CA ALA A 24 4.91 -9.44 -16.48
C ALA A 24 4.55 -7.95 -16.31
N LYS A 25 3.27 -7.59 -16.41
CA LYS A 25 2.79 -6.23 -16.17
C LYS A 25 3.10 -5.77 -14.75
N GLN A 26 2.76 -6.57 -13.74
CA GLN A 26 3.04 -6.26 -12.33
C GLN A 26 4.55 -6.10 -12.09
N TYR A 27 5.36 -7.01 -12.63
CA TYR A 27 6.81 -6.96 -12.49
C TYR A 27 7.43 -5.69 -13.09
N ILE A 28 6.98 -5.27 -14.28
CA ILE A 28 7.43 -4.03 -14.92
C ILE A 28 7.05 -2.82 -14.05
N GLN A 29 5.82 -2.79 -13.52
CA GLN A 29 5.37 -1.72 -12.63
C GLN A 29 6.21 -1.63 -11.35
N VAL A 30 6.49 -2.77 -10.71
CA VAL A 30 7.35 -2.85 -9.52
C VAL A 30 8.78 -2.38 -9.82
N ARG A 31 9.33 -2.75 -10.99
CA ARG A 31 10.67 -2.29 -11.38
C ARG A 31 10.76 -0.79 -11.58
N ALA A 32 9.68 -0.15 -12.03
CA ALA A 32 9.60 1.29 -12.26
C ALA A 32 9.43 2.10 -10.97
N LEU A 33 9.23 1.45 -9.82
CA LEU A 33 9.06 2.15 -8.55
C LEU A 33 10.31 2.92 -8.13
N PRO A 34 10.13 4.03 -7.40
CA PRO A 34 11.25 4.72 -6.75
C PRO A 34 11.96 3.77 -5.78
N LEU A 35 13.29 3.80 -5.81
CA LEU A 35 14.14 3.08 -4.86
C LEU A 35 14.13 3.81 -3.51
N THR A 36 13.98 3.07 -2.42
CA THR A 36 14.28 3.55 -1.06
C THR A 36 15.69 3.15 -0.69
N GLY A 37 16.29 3.86 0.26
CA GLY A 37 17.43 3.34 1.01
C GLY A 37 17.05 2.11 1.86
N ASN A 38 17.85 1.80 2.87
CA ASN A 38 17.59 0.69 3.79
C ASN A 38 16.13 0.71 4.29
N PRO A 39 15.32 -0.34 4.05
CA PRO A 39 13.92 -0.40 4.45
C PRO A 39 13.67 -0.10 5.93
N ASN A 40 14.62 -0.49 6.80
CA ASN A 40 14.52 -0.26 8.24
C ASN A 40 14.72 1.21 8.61
N SER A 41 15.52 1.96 7.86
CA SER A 41 15.76 3.39 8.10
C SER A 41 14.87 4.30 7.26
N PHE A 42 14.32 3.81 6.16
CA PHE A 42 13.34 4.54 5.34
C PHE A 42 12.16 5.02 6.20
N VAL A 43 11.78 4.18 7.16
CA VAL A 43 10.73 4.46 8.14
C VAL A 43 10.99 5.74 8.94
N GLU A 44 12.20 5.95 9.44
CA GLU A 44 12.50 7.08 10.31
C GLU A 44 12.87 8.34 9.52
N SER A 45 13.28 8.16 8.28
CA SER A 45 13.81 9.22 7.41
C SER A 45 12.83 9.73 6.36
N PHE A 46 11.68 9.08 6.17
CA PHE A 46 10.70 9.49 5.18
C PHE A 46 10.05 10.83 5.55
N ASN A 47 10.28 11.85 4.72
CA ASN A 47 9.58 13.13 4.80
C ASN A 47 8.43 13.17 3.77
N PRO A 48 7.16 13.18 4.21
CA PRO A 48 6.01 13.32 3.32
C PRO A 48 5.84 14.73 2.73
N GLU A 49 6.56 15.74 3.23
CA GLU A 49 6.45 17.11 2.73
C GLU A 49 6.81 17.21 1.24
N GLY A 50 5.92 17.85 0.47
CA GLY A 50 6.09 17.99 -0.97
C GLY A 50 5.78 16.74 -1.80
N GLN A 51 5.37 15.63 -1.18
CA GLN A 51 4.92 14.44 -1.90
C GLN A 51 3.40 14.43 -2.06
N GLU A 52 2.94 14.02 -3.24
CA GLU A 52 1.52 13.79 -3.48
C GLU A 52 1.08 12.45 -2.87
N PRO A 53 0.00 12.42 -2.07
CA PRO A 53 -0.55 11.17 -1.58
C PRO A 53 -1.07 10.30 -2.74
N ALA A 54 -0.72 9.03 -2.73
CA ALA A 54 -1.31 8.04 -3.61
C ALA A 54 -2.76 7.75 -3.20
N SER A 55 -3.64 7.59 -4.19
CA SER A 55 -4.99 7.07 -3.97
C SER A 55 -4.93 5.55 -3.83
N LEU A 56 -5.44 5.04 -2.72
CA LEU A 56 -5.61 3.62 -2.45
C LEU A 56 -7.09 3.34 -2.24
N GLU A 57 -7.65 2.43 -3.03
CA GLU A 57 -8.99 1.92 -2.75
C GLU A 57 -8.93 1.07 -1.47
N VAL A 58 -9.38 1.65 -0.37
CA VAL A 58 -9.56 0.92 0.90
C VAL A 58 -10.86 0.12 0.78
N GLY A 59 -10.77 -1.13 0.31
CA GLY A 59 -11.91 -2.02 0.11
C GLY A 59 -11.78 -3.34 0.87
N GLY A 60 -12.77 -3.67 1.71
CA GLY A 60 -12.87 -4.95 2.42
C GLY A 60 -14.09 -5.01 3.35
N LEU A 61 -14.76 -6.16 3.42
CA LEU A 61 -15.96 -6.43 4.25
C LEU A 61 -15.67 -6.45 5.76
N GLU A 62 -14.42 -6.64 6.14
CA GLU A 62 -13.92 -6.52 7.51
C GLU A 62 -12.91 -5.38 7.53
N GLY A 63 -13.08 -4.41 8.43
CA GLY A 63 -12.55 -3.05 8.29
C GLY A 63 -11.07 -2.91 7.87
N ARG A 64 -10.80 -1.84 7.10
CA ARG A 64 -9.47 -1.29 6.74
C ARG A 64 -8.39 -2.33 6.36
N VAL A 65 -8.74 -3.44 5.74
CA VAL A 65 -7.73 -4.34 5.15
C VAL A 65 -7.21 -3.67 3.88
N ILE A 66 -5.92 -3.31 3.87
CA ILE A 66 -5.27 -2.70 2.70
C ILE A 66 -4.50 -3.81 1.97
N HIS A 67 -4.85 -4.01 0.71
CA HIS A 67 -4.17 -4.94 -0.20
C HIS A 67 -3.10 -4.21 -1.02
N SER A 68 -2.11 -4.96 -1.53
CA SER A 68 -1.12 -4.39 -2.45
C SER A 68 -1.78 -4.00 -3.77
N PRO A 69 -1.56 -2.77 -4.29
CA PRO A 69 -2.03 -2.34 -5.61
C PRO A 69 -1.52 -3.22 -6.75
N PHE A 70 -0.32 -3.79 -6.60
CA PHE A 70 0.26 -4.68 -7.59
C PHE A 70 -0.15 -6.13 -7.39
N PHE A 71 -0.37 -6.53 -6.14
CA PHE A 71 -0.73 -7.89 -5.77
C PHE A 71 -2.03 -7.87 -4.96
N PRO A 72 -3.20 -7.69 -5.60
CA PRO A 72 -4.47 -7.48 -4.89
C PRO A 72 -4.90 -8.67 -4.05
N TYR A 73 -4.36 -9.86 -4.32
CA TYR A 73 -4.55 -11.07 -3.50
C TYR A 73 -3.64 -11.11 -2.26
N VAL A 74 -2.78 -10.11 -2.07
CA VAL A 74 -1.83 -10.04 -0.96
C VAL A 74 -2.18 -8.90 -0.02
N LYS A 75 -2.41 -9.27 1.24
CA LYS A 75 -2.62 -8.33 2.33
C LYS A 75 -1.30 -7.66 2.72
N LEU A 76 -1.33 -6.34 2.92
CA LEU A 76 -0.17 -5.62 3.43
C LEU A 76 0.05 -5.95 4.92
N LYS A 77 1.31 -6.19 5.28
CA LYS A 77 1.74 -6.28 6.66
C LYS A 77 1.94 -4.87 7.22
N THR A 78 1.21 -4.56 8.28
CA THR A 78 1.27 -3.25 8.96
C THR A 78 2.21 -3.29 10.16
N GLN A 79 3.05 -2.28 10.26
CA GLN A 79 3.89 -1.98 11.42
C GLN A 79 3.59 -0.56 11.89
N ASN A 80 3.26 -0.40 13.18
CA ASN A 80 3.08 0.92 13.77
C ASN A 80 4.45 1.55 14.08
N ILE A 81 4.63 2.81 13.70
CA ILE A 81 5.88 3.56 13.88
C ILE A 81 5.68 4.61 14.97
N VAL A 82 4.64 5.43 14.81
CA VAL A 82 4.26 6.46 15.77
C VAL A 82 2.79 6.28 16.10
N GLN A 83 2.47 6.25 17.39
CA GLN A 83 1.10 6.36 17.89
C GLN A 83 0.76 7.83 18.10
N GLY A 84 -0.21 8.30 17.33
CA GLY A 84 -0.79 9.62 17.44
C GLY A 84 -1.67 9.74 18.69
N GLN A 85 -1.77 10.95 19.20
CA GLN A 85 -2.62 11.32 20.33
C GLN A 85 -3.68 12.31 19.86
N VAL A 86 -4.91 12.18 20.35
CA VAL A 86 -5.96 13.17 20.10
C VAL A 86 -6.02 14.10 21.29
N ILE A 87 -5.74 15.38 21.07
CA ILE A 87 -5.77 16.42 22.11
C ILE A 87 -6.60 17.58 21.58
N LEU A 88 -7.84 17.68 22.06
CA LEU A 88 -8.74 18.79 21.78
C LEU A 88 -8.81 19.67 23.04
N THR A 89 -8.44 20.94 22.90
CA THR A 89 -8.53 21.91 23.99
C THR A 89 -9.50 23.01 23.60
N TYR A 90 -10.41 23.38 24.50
CA TYR A 90 -11.29 24.53 24.31
C TYR A 90 -10.72 25.72 25.06
N ASN A 91 -10.44 26.82 24.35
CA ASN A 91 -9.97 28.05 24.97
C ASN A 91 -10.78 29.23 24.42
N ASN A 92 -11.43 30.00 25.30
CA ASN A 92 -12.27 31.15 24.95
C ASN A 92 -13.32 30.87 23.85
N GLY A 93 -13.89 29.66 23.83
CA GLY A 93 -14.90 29.27 22.83
C GLY A 93 -14.32 28.79 21.50
N GLU A 94 -13.00 28.85 21.30
CA GLU A 94 -12.31 28.28 20.14
C GLU A 94 -11.79 26.87 20.43
N GLU A 95 -11.96 25.96 19.47
CA GLU A 95 -11.41 24.61 19.52
C GLU A 95 -9.98 24.61 18.97
N ILE A 96 -9.02 24.26 19.81
CA ILE A 96 -7.61 24.13 19.46
C ILE A 96 -7.27 22.64 19.35
N ASN A 97 -6.95 22.21 18.13
CA ASN A 97 -6.53 20.85 17.85
C ASN A 97 -4.99 20.72 17.98
N LYS A 98 -4.54 19.99 19.01
CA LYS A 98 -3.13 19.63 19.22
C LYS A 98 -2.87 18.15 18.96
N SER A 99 -3.75 17.50 18.21
CA SER A 99 -3.64 16.08 17.92
C SER A 99 -2.43 15.78 17.04
N THR A 100 -1.76 14.67 17.31
CA THR A 100 -0.70 14.12 16.46
C THR A 100 -1.24 12.95 15.64
N GLY A 101 -0.71 12.77 14.43
CA GLY A 101 -1.10 11.67 13.54
C GLY A 101 -0.40 10.36 13.89
N ASP A 102 -1.08 9.23 13.65
CA ASP A 102 -0.42 7.93 13.62
C ASP A 102 0.40 7.81 12.32
N ARG A 103 1.51 7.06 12.41
CA ARG A 103 2.31 6.69 11.25
C ARG A 103 2.47 5.18 11.21
N TYR A 104 2.17 4.60 10.06
CA TYR A 104 2.29 3.17 9.82
C TYR A 104 3.15 2.90 8.59
N LEU A 105 3.91 1.81 8.66
CA LEU A 105 4.55 1.20 7.52
C LEU A 105 3.72 0.00 7.09
N ASN A 106 3.34 -0.03 5.82
CA ASN A 106 2.73 -1.17 5.20
C ASN A 106 3.73 -1.80 4.22
N THR A 107 3.83 -3.12 4.21
CA THR A 107 4.74 -3.85 3.31
C THR A 107 4.05 -5.05 2.68
N ASP A 108 4.32 -5.32 1.42
CA ASP A 108 3.96 -6.60 0.81
C ASP A 108 5.14 -7.60 0.86
N PRO A 109 4.91 -8.91 0.62
CA PRO A 109 5.95 -9.95 0.59
C PRO A 109 7.02 -9.75 -0.48
N PHE A 110 6.79 -8.84 -1.44
CA PHE A 110 7.78 -8.45 -2.45
C PHE A 110 8.59 -7.23 -1.99
N TRP A 111 8.46 -6.86 -0.72
CA TRP A 111 9.14 -5.76 -0.04
C TRP A 111 8.79 -4.37 -0.59
N ASN A 112 7.67 -4.23 -1.32
CA ASN A 112 7.19 -2.89 -1.65
C ASN A 112 6.71 -2.20 -0.36
N ILE A 113 7.19 -0.99 -0.14
CA ILE A 113 6.99 -0.21 1.06
C ILE A 113 5.94 0.87 0.78
N TYR A 114 5.00 1.01 1.71
CA TYR A 114 3.93 2.00 1.68
C TYR A 114 3.94 2.75 3.00
N TRP A 115 4.07 4.07 2.94
CA TRP A 115 4.02 4.93 4.12
C TRP A 115 2.60 5.45 4.32
N VAL A 116 2.07 5.33 5.53
CA VAL A 116 0.69 5.74 5.83
C VAL A 116 0.69 6.72 7.00
N GLU A 117 0.06 7.87 6.78
CA GLU A 117 -0.19 8.86 7.81
C GLU A 117 -1.68 8.93 8.08
N ILE A 118 -2.09 8.70 9.33
CA ILE A 118 -3.48 8.82 9.77
C ILE A 118 -3.58 9.98 10.75
N SER A 119 -4.16 11.08 10.30
CA SER A 119 -4.67 12.11 11.20
C SER A 119 -5.93 11.58 11.87
N ARG A 120 -5.97 11.59 13.20
CA ARG A 120 -7.16 11.16 13.96
C ARG A 120 -8.22 12.25 14.07
N PHE A 121 -7.84 13.52 13.93
CA PHE A 121 -8.78 14.64 13.95
C PHE A 121 -8.31 15.82 13.08
N PRO A 122 -9.06 16.21 12.03
CA PRO A 122 -10.13 15.42 11.41
C PRO A 122 -9.56 14.09 10.89
N GLU A 123 -10.39 13.04 10.84
CA GLU A 123 -9.95 11.73 10.33
C GLU A 123 -9.56 11.84 8.86
N LYS A 124 -8.27 11.69 8.58
CA LYS A 124 -7.71 11.69 7.22
C LYS A 124 -6.60 10.68 7.13
N THR A 125 -6.65 9.82 6.11
CA THR A 125 -5.57 8.89 5.81
C THR A 125 -4.88 9.34 4.52
N LYS A 126 -3.55 9.47 4.57
CA LYS A 126 -2.71 9.71 3.41
C LYS A 126 -1.79 8.52 3.22
N PHE A 127 -1.64 8.12 1.96
CA PHE A 127 -0.74 7.03 1.57
C PHE A 127 0.37 7.60 0.69
N TYR A 128 1.59 7.14 0.89
CA TYR A 128 2.72 7.51 0.05
C TYR A 128 3.45 6.25 -0.40
N GLY A 129 3.93 6.27 -1.64
CA GLY A 129 4.50 5.12 -2.32
C GLY A 129 3.51 4.48 -3.31
N PRO A 130 3.75 3.23 -3.74
CA PRO A 130 4.78 2.30 -3.26
C PRO A 130 6.21 2.69 -3.60
N PHE A 131 7.14 2.22 -2.77
CA PHE A 131 8.57 2.29 -3.00
C PHE A 131 9.20 0.89 -2.94
N LYS A 132 10.30 0.66 -3.65
CA LYS A 132 11.03 -0.63 -3.60
C LYS A 132 12.37 -0.48 -2.86
N PRO A 133 12.85 -1.50 -2.13
CA PRO A 133 14.18 -1.48 -1.53
C PRO A 133 15.25 -1.37 -2.62
N ASN A 134 16.35 -0.69 -2.30
CA ASN A 134 17.59 -0.76 -3.08
C ASN A 134 18.39 -2.02 -2.75
#